data_AF-A0AA41SDV1-F1
#
_entry.id   AF-A0AA41SDV1-F1
#
_cell.length_a   1.000
_cell.length_b   1.000
_cell.length_c   1.000
_cell.angle_alpha   90.00
_cell.angle_beta   90.00
_cell.angle_gamma   90.00
#
_symmetry.space_group_name_H-M   'P 1'
#
loop_
_entity.id
_entity.type
_entity.pdbx_description
1 polymer ?
#
loop_
_entity_poly.entity_id
_entity_poly.type
_entity_poly.pdbx_seq_one_letter_code
_entity_poly.pdbx_strand_id
1 'polypeptide(L)'
;VRCEIASCDWLDGRPKLGHLQEAARDMRYQILQNVCMENQISVLLIAHHADDQAELFILRLSRNSGVLGLSGTAFVSELFPTNIHYYGEHSCTNGILLVRPLLDFSKEDMYE
;
A
#
# COMPACT_ATOMS: atom_id res chain seq x y z
N VAL A 1 11.39 0.49 20.37
CA VAL A 1 10.21 0.67 19.50
C VAL A 1 9.36 -0.60 19.62
N ARG A 2 8.03 -0.48 19.80
CA ARG A 2 7.16 -1.67 19.76
C ARG A 2 7.05 -2.13 18.31
N CYS A 3 7.24 -3.42 18.08
CA CYS A 3 7.16 -4.04 16.76
C CYS A 3 6.11 -5.13 16.81
N GLU A 4 5.18 -5.09 15.86
CA GLU A 4 4.14 -6.08 15.70
C GLU A 4 4.27 -6.68 14.30
N ILE A 5 4.17 -8.01 14.22
CA ILE A 5 4.25 -8.74 12.96
C ILE A 5 2.86 -9.31 12.71
N ALA A 6 2.23 -8.86 11.62
CA ALA A 6 1.00 -9.46 11.14
C ALA A 6 1.32 -10.54 10.10
N SER A 7 0.72 -11.71 10.25
CA SER A 7 0.83 -12.84 9.33
C SER A 7 -0.50 -13.10 8.64
N CYS A 8 -0.45 -13.62 7.41
CA CYS A 8 -1.63 -13.95 6.64
C CYS A 8 -1.41 -15.19 5.80
N ASP A 9 -2.45 -16.04 5.73
CA ASP A 9 -2.43 -17.31 5.02
C ASP A 9 -3.42 -17.31 3.86
N TRP A 10 -3.10 -18.07 2.83
CA TRP A 10 -3.98 -18.28 1.68
C TRP A 10 -4.99 -19.39 1.97
N LEU A 11 -6.08 -19.06 2.68
CA LEU A 11 -7.09 -20.03 3.10
C LEU A 11 -7.77 -20.76 1.91
N ASP A 12 -8.03 -20.04 0.82
CA ASP A 12 -8.67 -20.57 -0.40
C ASP A 12 -7.67 -21.10 -1.44
N GLY A 13 -6.42 -21.30 -1.02
CA GLY A 13 -5.32 -21.74 -1.87
C GLY A 13 -4.49 -20.59 -2.44
N ARG A 14 -3.22 -20.91 -2.76
CA ARG A 14 -2.24 -19.92 -3.22
C ARG A 14 -2.65 -19.31 -4.57
N PRO A 15 -2.62 -17.98 -4.72
CA PRO A 15 -2.87 -17.33 -6.01
C PRO A 15 -1.94 -17.85 -7.10
N LYS A 16 -2.42 -17.88 -8.34
CA LYS A 16 -1.59 -18.18 -9.51
C LYS A 16 -0.37 -17.26 -9.53
N LEU A 17 0.78 -17.76 -9.98
CA LEU A 17 2.06 -17.03 -9.91
C LEU A 17 2.00 -15.61 -10.48
N GLY A 18 1.29 -15.40 -11.61
CA GLY A 18 1.12 -14.09 -12.24
C GLY A 18 0.28 -13.07 -11.44
N HIS A 19 -0.52 -13.52 -10.48
CA HIS A 19 -1.36 -12.69 -9.62
C HIS A 19 -0.88 -12.68 -8.15
N LEU A 20 0.18 -13.41 -7.83
CA LEU A 20 0.63 -13.57 -6.44
C LEU A 20 1.05 -12.25 -5.81
N GLN A 21 1.81 -11.42 -6.54
CA GLN A 21 2.26 -10.12 -6.03
C GLN A 21 1.11 -9.13 -5.81
N GLU A 22 0.13 -9.13 -6.73
CA GLU A 22 -1.09 -8.33 -6.65
C GLU A 22 -1.92 -8.75 -5.44
N ALA A 23 -2.24 -10.03 -5.32
CA ALA A 23 -2.98 -10.56 -4.18
C ALA A 23 -2.26 -10.31 -2.85
N ALA A 24 -0.93 -10.49 -2.80
CA ALA A 24 -0.15 -10.22 -1.60
C ALA A 24 -0.14 -8.73 -1.23
N ARG A 25 -0.17 -7.84 -2.23
CA ARG A 25 -0.30 -6.40 -2.02
C ARG A 25 -1.66 -6.07 -1.42
N ASP A 26 -2.75 -6.61 -1.97
CA ASP A 26 -4.10 -6.36 -1.48
C ASP A 26 -4.28 -6.81 -0.03
N MET A 27 -3.85 -8.03 0.29
CA MET A 27 -3.91 -8.59 1.64
C MET A 27 -3.12 -7.76 2.65
N ARG A 28 -1.91 -7.32 2.27
CA ARG A 28 -1.08 -6.43 3.11
C ARG A 28 -1.80 -5.11 3.40
N TYR A 29 -2.41 -4.47 2.41
CA TYR A 29 -3.12 -3.21 2.63
C TYR A 29 -4.39 -3.40 3.46
N GLN A 30 -5.11 -4.52 3.32
CA GLN A 30 -6.26 -4.84 4.18
C GLN A 30 -5.85 -4.96 5.65
N ILE A 31 -4.77 -5.69 5.93
CA ILE A 31 -4.25 -5.85 7.30
C ILE A 31 -3.81 -4.50 7.88
N LEU A 32 -3.02 -3.73 7.13
CA LEU A 32 -2.55 -2.42 7.58
C LEU A 32 -3.71 -1.46 7.81
N GLN A 33 -4.74 -1.50 6.96
CA GLN A 33 -5.95 -0.70 7.09
C GLN A 33 -6.71 -1.05 8.38
N ASN A 34 -6.92 -2.33 8.67
CA ASN A 34 -7.59 -2.77 9.89
C ASN A 34 -6.83 -2.30 11.13
N VAL A 35 -5.51 -2.48 11.16
CA VAL A 35 -4.65 -2.00 12.26
C VAL A 35 -4.78 -0.48 12.42
N CYS A 36 -4.77 0.28 11.32
CA CYS A 36 -4.94 1.72 11.38
C CYS A 36 -6.32 2.12 11.95
N MET A 37 -7.39 1.43 11.54
CA MET A 37 -8.74 1.70 12.03
C MET A 37 -8.89 1.39 13.53
N GLU A 38 -8.42 0.22 13.97
CA GLU A 38 -8.47 -0.20 15.37
C GLU A 38 -7.70 0.75 16.30
N ASN A 39 -6.61 1.34 15.79
CA ASN A 39 -5.75 2.25 16.55
C ASN A 39 -6.01 3.74 16.26
N GLN A 40 -7.07 4.08 15.51
CA GLN A 40 -7.43 5.46 15.13
C GLN A 40 -6.27 6.23 14.44
N ILE A 41 -5.48 5.54 13.63
CA ILE A 41 -4.36 6.10 12.87
C ILE A 41 -4.88 6.70 11.56
N SER A 42 -4.61 7.99 11.35
CA SER A 42 -5.01 8.72 10.12
C SER A 42 -3.95 8.73 9.03
N VAL A 43 -2.69 8.42 9.36
CA VAL A 43 -1.56 8.47 8.43
C VAL A 43 -0.73 7.18 8.53
N LEU A 44 -0.59 6.49 7.41
CA LEU A 44 0.25 5.31 7.25
C LEU A 44 1.49 5.67 6.43
N LEU A 45 2.67 5.53 7.02
CA LEU A 45 3.95 5.69 6.33
C LEU A 45 4.39 4.35 5.74
N ILE A 46 4.82 4.35 4.49
CA ILE A 46 5.46 3.18 3.86
C ILE A 46 6.81 3.55 3.28
N ALA A 47 7.74 2.60 3.35
CA ALA A 47 9.12 2.76 2.90
C ALA A 47 9.26 2.49 1.39
N HIS A 48 8.41 3.09 0.56
CA HIS A 48 8.61 3.06 -0.88
C HIS A 48 9.73 4.03 -1.27
N HIS A 49 10.65 3.56 -2.10
CA HIS A 49 11.84 4.29 -2.54
C HIS A 49 11.87 4.47 -4.08
N ALA A 50 12.87 5.21 -4.58
CA ALA A 50 13.02 5.51 -6.00
C ALA A 50 13.10 4.24 -6.87
N ASP A 51 13.75 3.18 -6.39
CA ASP A 51 13.86 1.94 -7.17
C ASP A 51 12.49 1.23 -7.33
N ASP A 52 11.56 1.39 -6.38
CA ASP A 52 10.20 0.86 -6.52
C ASP A 52 9.43 1.59 -7.62
N GLN A 53 9.72 2.88 -7.81
CA GLN A 53 9.14 3.67 -8.91
C GLN A 53 9.68 3.19 -10.25
N ALA A 54 10.97 2.88 -10.33
CA ALA A 54 11.59 2.32 -11.53
C ALA A 54 11.01 0.93 -11.86
N GLU A 55 10.83 0.05 -10.87
CA GLU A 55 10.19 -1.26 -11.06
C GLU A 55 8.76 -1.09 -11.58
N LEU A 56 7.97 -0.20 -10.96
CA LEU A 56 6.59 0.06 -11.37
C LEU A 56 6.52 0.63 -12.79
N PHE A 57 7.44 1.52 -13.15
CA PHE A 57 7.56 2.08 -14.49
C PHE A 57 7.83 0.99 -15.53
N ILE A 58 8.82 0.12 -15.30
CA ILE A 58 9.16 -0.99 -16.20
C ILE A 58 7.98 -1.96 -16.33
N LEU A 59 7.31 -2.29 -15.22
CA LEU A 59 6.13 -3.15 -15.22
C LEU A 59 5.01 -2.55 -16.10
N ARG A 60 4.71 -1.27 -15.93
CA ARG A 60 3.66 -0.57 -16.69
C ARG A 60 4.04 -0.42 -18.16
N LEU A 61 5.32 -0.19 -18.46
CA LEU A 61 5.85 -0.12 -19.81
C LEU A 61 5.70 -1.49 -20.51
N SER A 62 6.01 -2.59 -19.83
CA SER A 62 5.84 -3.95 -20.36
C SER A 62 4.39 -4.30 -20.71
N ARG A 63 3.42 -3.57 -20.12
CA ARG A 63 1.98 -3.70 -20.36
C ARG A 63 1.44 -2.70 -21.40
N ASN A 64 2.33 -2.04 -22.16
CA ASN A 64 1.97 -1.01 -23.14
C ASN A 64 1.10 0.12 -22.58
N SER A 65 1.36 0.54 -21.33
CA SER A 65 0.64 1.67 -20.71
C SER A 65 0.93 2.97 -21.46
N GLY A 66 -0.09 3.82 -21.65
CA GLY A 66 0.09 5.18 -22.17
C GLY A 66 0.82 6.08 -21.17
N VAL A 67 1.15 7.32 -21.57
CA VAL A 67 1.93 8.27 -20.76
C VAL A 67 1.38 8.47 -19.34
N LEU A 68 0.06 8.60 -19.20
CA LEU A 68 -0.59 8.69 -17.89
C LEU A 68 -0.48 7.40 -17.08
N GLY A 69 -0.54 6.25 -17.77
CA GLY A 69 -0.40 4.93 -17.16
C GLY A 69 1.03 4.60 -16.75
N LEU A 70 2.04 5.28 -17.28
CA LEU A 70 3.45 5.15 -16.88
C LEU A 70 3.79 5.96 -15.62
N SER A 71 2.87 6.79 -15.13
CA SER A 71 3.09 7.56 -13.90
C SER A 71 3.42 6.67 -12.70
N GLY A 72 4.35 7.12 -11.86
CA GLY A 72 4.70 6.43 -10.63
C GLY A 72 3.59 6.47 -9.58
N THR A 73 3.86 5.91 -8.39
CA THR A 73 3.02 6.20 -7.22
C THR A 73 3.26 7.62 -6.72
N ALA A 74 2.21 8.30 -6.28
CA ALA A 74 2.31 9.65 -5.72
C ALA A 74 2.97 9.66 -4.33
N PHE A 75 3.53 10.80 -3.91
CA PHE A 75 4.08 10.97 -2.56
C PHE A 75 3.02 10.75 -1.46
N VAL A 76 1.81 11.27 -1.67
CA VAL A 76 0.62 11.00 -0.84
C VAL A 76 -0.47 10.38 -1.70
N SER A 77 -1.14 9.36 -1.18
CA SER A 77 -2.37 8.80 -1.75
C SER A 77 -3.37 8.46 -0.63
N GLU A 78 -4.65 8.35 -0.95
CA GLU A 78 -5.67 7.99 0.05
C GLU A 78 -6.01 6.49 -0.03
N LEU A 79 -6.06 5.82 1.12
CA LEU A 79 -6.62 4.49 1.28
C LEU A 79 -8.03 4.63 1.85
N PHE A 80 -9.03 4.34 1.03
CA PHE A 80 -10.42 4.32 1.47
C PHE A 80 -10.73 3.02 2.23
N PRO A 81 -11.37 3.09 3.41
CA PRO A 81 -11.91 1.91 4.09
C PRO A 81 -12.83 1.13 3.17
N THR A 82 -12.54 -0.16 2.96
CA THR A 82 -13.47 -1.05 2.25
C THR A 82 -14.68 -1.41 3.12
N ASN A 83 -14.59 -1.24 4.44
CA ASN A 83 -15.69 -1.45 5.39
C ASN A 83 -16.05 -0.16 6.14
N ILE A 84 -17.06 0.55 5.64
CA ILE A 84 -17.75 1.61 6.39
C ILE A 84 -18.63 0.92 7.44
N HIS A 85 -18.13 0.73 8.65
CA HIS A 85 -18.98 0.31 9.76
C HIS A 85 -19.85 1.49 10.22
N TYR A 86 -21.09 1.52 9.76
CA TYR A 86 -22.15 2.42 10.26
C TYR A 86 -22.52 2.02 11.70
N TYR A 87 -21.86 2.63 12.69
CA TYR A 87 -22.30 2.60 14.09
C TYR A 87 -22.68 4.02 14.54
N GLY A 88 -23.98 4.34 14.48
CA GLY A 88 -24.53 5.59 15.01
C GLY A 88 -24.31 6.83 14.13
N GLU A 89 -25.01 7.93 14.45
CA GLU A 89 -25.12 9.19 13.67
C GLU A 89 -23.80 9.97 13.46
N HIS A 90 -22.63 9.40 13.76
CA HIS A 90 -21.33 10.00 13.52
C HIS A 90 -20.49 9.12 12.57
N SER A 91 -20.78 9.22 11.27
CA SER A 91 -19.97 8.62 10.21
C SER A 91 -18.70 9.45 9.99
N CYS A 92 -17.62 9.08 10.66
CA CYS A 92 -16.29 9.61 10.36
C CYS A 92 -15.68 8.76 9.24
N THR A 93 -15.92 9.12 7.99
CA THR A 93 -15.22 8.55 6.83
C THR A 93 -13.79 9.10 6.79
N ASN A 94 -12.98 8.82 7.80
CA ASN A 94 -11.59 9.24 7.76
C ASN A 94 -10.83 8.25 6.91
N GLY A 95 -10.59 8.62 5.65
CA GLY A 95 -9.61 7.96 4.80
C GLY A 95 -8.25 7.94 5.47
N ILE A 96 -7.47 6.87 5.25
CA ILE A 96 -6.12 6.77 5.76
C ILE A 96 -5.19 7.38 4.71
N LEU A 97 -4.41 8.40 5.09
CA LEU A 97 -3.40 8.98 4.22
C LEU A 97 -2.19 8.05 4.15
N LEU A 98 -1.90 7.55 2.96
CA LEU A 98 -0.73 6.74 2.68
C LEU A 98 0.39 7.64 2.16
N VAL A 99 1.47 7.77 2.94
CA VAL A 99 2.60 8.65 2.63
C VAL A 99 3.85 7.81 2.35
N ARG A 100 4.66 8.26 1.39
CA ARG A 100 5.89 7.60 0.93
C ARG A 100 7.09 8.54 1.13
N PRO A 101 7.59 8.72 2.36
CA PRO A 101 8.63 9.72 2.63
C PRO A 101 9.94 9.46 1.90
N LEU A 102 10.21 8.20 1.55
CA LEU A 102 11.49 7.78 0.98
C LEU A 102 11.52 7.77 -0.56
N LEU A 103 10.50 8.35 -1.21
CA LEU A 103 10.30 8.20 -2.66
C LEU A 103 11.46 8.73 -3.52
N ASP A 104 12.17 9.72 -3.00
CA ASP A 104 13.30 10.38 -3.68
C ASP A 104 14.66 9.76 -3.32
N PHE A 105 14.68 8.75 -2.45
CA PHE A 105 15.90 8.04 -2.04
C PHE A 105 16.02 6.75 -2.84
N SER A 106 17.24 6.44 -3.30
CA SER A 106 17.56 5.11 -3.82
C SER A 106 17.70 4.12 -2.68
N LYS A 107 17.73 2.82 -2.98
CA LYS A 107 18.02 1.80 -1.97
C LYS A 107 19.44 1.92 -1.41
N GLU A 108 20.39 2.41 -2.22
CA GLU A 108 21.77 2.66 -1.80
C GLU A 108 21.83 3.75 -0.73
N ASP A 109 21.05 4.82 -0.88
CA ASP A 109 20.97 5.92 0.08
C ASP A 109 20.45 5.49 1.48
N MET A 110 19.84 4.31 1.58
CA MET A 110 19.29 3.78 2.85
C MET A 110 20.32 3.00 3.68
N TYR A 111 21.47 2.66 3.11
CA TYR A 111 22.52 1.89 3.78
C TYR A 111 23.71 2.73 4.26
N GLU A 112 23.72 4.02 3.90
CA GLU A 112 24.69 5.03 4.34
C GLU A 112 24.26 5.71 5.65
#